data_AF-A0A1F6E7N4-F1
#
_entry.id   AF-A0A1F6E7N4-F1
#
_cell.length_a   1.000
_cell.length_b   1.000
_cell.length_c   1.000
_cell.angle_alpha   90.00
_cell.angle_beta   90.00
_cell.angle_gamma   90.00
#
_symmetry.space_group_name_H-M   'P 1'
#
loop_
_entity.id
_entity.type
_entity.pdbx_description
1 polymer ?
#
loop_
_entity_poly.entity_id
_entity_poly.type
_entity_poly.pdbx_seq_one_letter_code
_entity_poly.pdbx_strand_id
1 'polypeptide(L)'
;METAQGEQGLREKYRVVDAWGMSSGIDLHNCNPETIRSAEKIKQFVVELCEKIDMKRFGECTVVNFGEDEKVAGFSMSQFIETSMISAHFANQTNTTYLDIFSCKYYSPYEAADFAKKFFEASAYTLNYALRK
;
A
#
# COMPACT_ATOMS: atom_id res chain seq x y z
N MET A 1 6.50 17.84 -10.16
CA MET A 1 6.57 17.91 -11.64
C MET A 1 7.06 16.59 -12.23
N GLU A 2 8.06 15.91 -11.65
CA GLU A 2 8.48 14.55 -12.07
C GLU A 2 7.40 13.47 -11.91
N THR A 3 6.59 13.53 -10.84
CA THR A 3 5.56 12.51 -10.55
C THR A 3 4.43 12.48 -11.59
N ALA A 4 3.95 13.65 -12.03
CA ALA A 4 2.84 13.76 -12.99
C ALA A 4 3.22 13.26 -14.40
N GLN A 5 4.46 13.47 -14.84
CA GLN A 5 4.96 12.91 -16.12
C GLN A 5 5.22 11.41 -16.01
N GLY A 6 5.74 10.93 -14.88
CA GLY A 6 5.89 9.50 -14.60
C GLY A 6 4.55 8.75 -14.58
N GLU A 7 3.52 9.37 -14.01
CA GLU A 7 2.16 8.82 -13.90
C GLU A 7 1.44 8.70 -15.25
N GLN A 8 1.43 9.77 -16.06
CA GLN A 8 0.80 9.73 -17.38
C GLN A 8 1.45 8.68 -18.28
N GLY A 9 2.78 8.55 -18.22
CA GLY A 9 3.53 7.52 -18.94
C GLY A 9 3.21 6.10 -18.48
N LEU A 10 2.97 5.89 -17.18
CA LEU A 10 2.64 4.57 -16.63
C LEU A 10 1.24 4.11 -17.05
N ARG A 11 0.24 4.99 -17.00
CA ARG A 11 -1.13 4.67 -17.45
C ARG A 11 -1.15 4.22 -18.91
N GLU A 12 -0.42 4.93 -19.76
CA GLU A 12 -0.31 4.57 -21.16
C GLU A 12 0.39 3.22 -21.34
N LYS A 13 1.50 2.98 -20.63
CA LYS A 13 2.19 1.68 -20.67
C LYS A 13 1.27 0.53 -20.22
N TYR A 14 0.50 0.70 -19.14
CA TYR A 14 -0.46 -0.29 -18.67
C TYR A 14 -1.44 -0.70 -19.78
N ARG A 15 -1.97 0.30 -20.51
CA ARG A 15 -2.88 0.09 -21.65
C ARG A 15 -2.19 -0.59 -22.84
N VAL A 16 -1.01 -0.09 -23.25
CA VAL A 16 -0.30 -0.56 -24.44
C VAL A 16 0.16 -2.01 -24.31
N VAL A 17 0.59 -2.42 -23.12
CA VAL A 17 1.04 -3.80 -22.89
C VAL A 17 -0.08 -4.76 -22.54
N ASP A 18 -1.33 -4.29 -22.54
CA ASP A 18 -2.53 -5.04 -22.14
C ASP A 18 -2.32 -5.79 -20.81
N ALA A 19 -1.87 -5.05 -19.79
CA ALA A 19 -1.55 -5.65 -18.51
C ALA A 19 -2.81 -6.23 -17.84
N TRP A 20 -2.75 -7.48 -17.39
CA TRP A 20 -3.79 -8.09 -16.54
C TRP A 20 -3.95 -7.33 -15.23
N GLY A 21 -2.86 -6.75 -14.70
CA GLY A 21 -2.89 -6.00 -13.45
C GLY A 21 -1.60 -5.25 -13.18
N MET A 22 -1.49 -4.70 -11.98
CA MET A 22 -0.31 -3.99 -11.50
C MET A 22 -0.04 -4.34 -10.04
N SER A 23 1.23 -4.55 -9.71
CA SER A 23 1.70 -4.65 -8.33
C SER A 23 2.59 -3.46 -7.99
N SER A 24 2.37 -2.83 -6.83
CA SER A 24 3.30 -1.86 -6.26
C SER A 24 3.75 -2.28 -4.87
N GLY A 25 5.04 -2.17 -4.61
CA GLY A 25 5.63 -2.23 -3.28
C GLY A 25 6.04 -0.83 -2.85
N ILE A 26 5.55 -0.40 -1.69
CA ILE A 26 5.74 0.95 -1.13
C ILE A 26 6.34 0.80 0.26
N ASP A 27 7.59 1.26 0.42
CA ASP A 27 8.28 1.27 1.70
C ASP A 27 8.18 2.69 2.28
N LEU A 28 7.43 2.85 3.37
CA LEU A 28 7.20 4.13 4.04
C LEU A 28 8.15 4.26 5.24
N HIS A 29 8.99 5.30 5.24
CA HIS A 29 10.08 5.45 6.20
C HIS A 29 9.78 6.49 7.28
N ASN A 30 10.09 6.15 8.54
CA ASN A 30 9.86 6.99 9.72
C ASN A 30 8.39 7.41 9.85
N CYS A 31 7.49 6.43 9.85
CA CYS A 31 6.06 6.65 10.08
C CYS A 31 5.79 7.11 11.52
N ASN A 32 4.62 7.71 11.74
CA ASN A 32 4.10 7.98 13.07
C ASN A 32 3.88 6.66 13.82
N PRO A 33 4.56 6.44 14.96
CA PRO A 33 4.43 5.22 15.75
C PRO A 33 3.01 4.92 16.23
N GLU A 34 2.20 5.94 16.51
CA GLU A 34 0.85 5.78 17.03
C GLU A 34 -0.12 5.23 15.97
N THR A 35 0.12 5.53 14.69
CA THR A 35 -0.76 5.11 13.60
C THR A 35 -0.42 3.69 13.14
N ILE A 36 0.86 3.35 13.00
CA ILE A 36 1.29 2.02 12.53
C ILE A 36 1.14 0.93 13.61
N ARG A 37 0.92 1.32 14.87
CA ARG A 37 0.70 0.40 16.00
C ARG A 37 -0.75 0.36 16.50
N SER A 38 -1.69 0.93 15.74
CA SER A 38 -3.12 0.85 16.04
C SER A 38 -3.84 0.01 14.98
N ALA A 39 -4.45 -1.09 15.41
CA ALA A 39 -5.26 -1.94 14.54
C ALA A 39 -6.44 -1.16 13.93
N GLU A 40 -7.02 -0.24 14.69
CA GLU A 40 -8.11 0.63 14.24
C GLU A 40 -7.64 1.58 13.13
N LYS A 41 -6.46 2.20 13.31
CA LYS A 41 -5.87 3.08 12.28
C LYS A 41 -5.48 2.32 11.03
N ILE A 42 -4.95 1.10 11.16
CA ILE A 42 -4.64 0.24 10.02
C ILE A 42 -5.91 -0.14 9.27
N LYS A 43 -6.99 -0.53 9.97
CA LYS A 43 -8.28 -0.80 9.34
C LYS A 43 -8.86 0.43 8.64
N GLN A 44 -8.78 1.59 9.28
CA GLN A 44 -9.20 2.87 8.69
C GLN A 44 -8.41 3.16 7.40
N PHE A 45 -7.08 3.05 7.44
CA PHE A 45 -6.21 3.23 6.28
C PHE A 45 -6.62 2.38 5.09
N VAL A 46 -6.90 1.09 5.32
CA VAL A 46 -7.26 0.14 4.26
C VAL A 46 -8.59 0.53 3.59
N VAL A 47 -9.57 1.00 4.37
CA VAL A 47 -10.85 1.48 3.83
C VAL A 47 -10.61 2.67 2.90
N GLU A 48 -9.91 3.68 3.39
CA GLU A 48 -9.64 4.91 2.65
C GLU A 48 -8.73 4.67 1.43
N LEU A 49 -7.75 3.77 1.53
CA LEU A 49 -6.90 3.36 0.41
C LEU A 49 -7.74 2.73 -0.70
N CYS A 50 -8.66 1.81 -0.35
CA CYS A 50 -9.53 1.17 -1.34
C CYS A 50 -10.43 2.17 -2.06
N GLU A 51 -10.97 3.16 -1.34
CA GLU A 51 -11.72 4.27 -1.94
C GLU A 51 -10.85 5.10 -2.87
N LYS A 52 -9.61 5.40 -2.45
CA LYS A 52 -8.64 6.19 -3.23
C LYS A 52 -8.26 5.53 -4.55
N ILE A 53 -8.07 4.20 -4.56
CA ILE A 53 -7.70 3.45 -5.76
C ILE A 53 -8.92 2.90 -6.53
N ASP A 54 -10.13 3.28 -6.12
CA ASP A 54 -11.41 2.87 -6.70
C ASP A 54 -11.52 1.34 -6.85
N MET A 55 -11.20 0.63 -5.76
CA MET A 55 -11.31 -0.83 -5.64
C MET A 55 -12.31 -1.22 -4.57
N LYS A 56 -13.10 -2.26 -4.86
CA LYS A 56 -14.09 -2.78 -3.93
C LYS A 56 -13.48 -3.83 -3.02
N ARG A 57 -13.61 -3.62 -1.70
CA ARG A 57 -13.19 -4.57 -0.66
C ARG A 57 -14.05 -5.83 -0.71
N PHE A 58 -13.43 -6.98 -0.44
CA PHE A 58 -14.09 -8.27 -0.24
C PHE A 58 -13.79 -8.78 1.17
N GLY A 59 -14.83 -8.91 2.00
CA GLY A 59 -14.69 -9.29 3.40
C GLY A 59 -14.01 -8.22 4.27
N GLU A 60 -13.76 -8.58 5.53
CA GLU A 60 -13.11 -7.70 6.50
C GLU A 60 -11.59 -7.72 6.38
N CYS A 61 -10.95 -6.58 6.68
CA CYS A 61 -9.50 -6.50 6.79
C CYS A 61 -9.03 -7.31 8.01
N THR A 62 -8.14 -8.27 7.77
CA THR A 62 -7.47 -9.02 8.84
C THR A 62 -6.26 -8.21 9.29
N VAL A 63 -6.15 -7.98 10.60
CA VAL A 63 -5.03 -7.26 11.21
C VAL A 63 -4.55 -8.07 12.42
N VAL A 64 -3.28 -8.46 12.42
CA VAL A 64 -2.69 -9.31 13.46
C VAL A 64 -1.38 -8.67 13.92
N ASN A 65 -1.19 -8.55 15.24
CA ASN A 65 0.08 -8.14 15.84
C ASN A 65 0.85 -9.40 16.26
N PHE A 66 2.03 -9.62 15.70
CA PHE A 66 2.84 -10.80 16.00
C PHE A 66 4.34 -10.56 15.75
N GLY A 67 5.15 -11.53 16.13
CA GLY A 67 6.61 -11.53 16.03
C GLY A 67 7.25 -11.67 17.40
N GLU A 68 7.95 -12.79 17.61
CA GLU A 68 8.66 -13.09 18.87
C GLU A 68 10.00 -12.36 18.96
N ASP A 69 10.65 -12.07 17.82
CA ASP A 69 11.85 -11.25 17.73
C ASP A 69 11.44 -9.78 17.55
N GLU A 70 11.88 -8.92 18.47
CA GLU A 70 11.62 -7.47 18.45
C GLU A 70 12.00 -6.79 17.13
N LYS A 71 12.96 -7.35 16.38
CA LYS A 71 13.37 -6.83 15.06
C LYS A 71 12.30 -6.93 13.98
N VAL A 72 11.39 -7.90 14.10
CA VAL A 72 10.32 -8.16 13.13
C VAL A 72 8.93 -8.08 13.74
N ALA A 73 8.85 -7.72 15.04
CA ALA A 73 7.60 -7.52 15.73
C ALA A 73 6.82 -6.33 15.14
N GLY A 74 5.53 -6.53 14.94
CA GLY A 74 4.69 -5.51 14.33
C GLY A 74 3.31 -6.02 13.96
N PHE A 75 2.49 -5.10 13.46
CA PHE A 75 1.25 -5.49 12.82
C PHE A 75 1.53 -6.02 11.41
N SER A 76 0.74 -6.99 10.97
CA SER A 76 0.54 -7.25 9.55
C SER A 76 -0.94 -7.22 9.24
N MET A 77 -1.26 -6.83 8.02
CA MET A 77 -2.63 -6.78 7.53
C MET A 77 -2.77 -7.41 6.16
N SER A 78 -3.98 -7.92 5.90
CA SER A 78 -4.42 -8.35 4.58
C SER A 78 -5.86 -7.91 4.32
N GLN A 79 -6.13 -7.50 3.08
CA GLN A 79 -7.45 -7.16 2.59
C GLN A 79 -7.61 -7.71 1.18
N PHE A 80 -8.57 -8.62 1.00
CA PHE A 80 -9.02 -8.96 -0.35
C PHE A 80 -9.78 -7.79 -0.95
N ILE A 81 -9.53 -7.52 -2.21
CA ILE A 81 -10.33 -6.63 -3.05
C ILE A 81 -10.86 -7.45 -4.22
N GLU A 82 -11.85 -6.96 -4.96
CA GLU A 82 -12.43 -7.74 -6.06
C GLU A 82 -11.34 -8.26 -7.02
N THR A 83 -11.16 -9.59 -7.02
CA THR A 83 -10.18 -10.35 -7.82
C THR A 83 -8.69 -10.10 -7.53
N SER A 84 -8.33 -9.46 -6.40
CA SER A 84 -6.93 -9.28 -6.01
C SER A 84 -6.74 -9.00 -4.50
N MET A 85 -5.63 -8.37 -4.07
CA MET A 85 -5.24 -8.25 -2.65
C MET A 85 -4.37 -7.02 -2.34
N ILE A 86 -4.54 -6.48 -1.13
CA ILE A 86 -3.63 -5.53 -0.47
C ILE A 86 -3.09 -6.19 0.79
N SER A 87 -1.80 -6.03 1.06
CA SER A 87 -1.16 -6.49 2.29
C SER A 87 -0.13 -5.48 2.80
N ALA A 88 0.14 -5.48 4.10
CA ALA A 88 1.25 -4.71 4.65
C ALA A 88 1.83 -5.31 5.92
N HIS A 89 3.08 -4.95 6.22
CA HIS A 89 3.72 -5.15 7.51
C HIS A 89 4.17 -3.80 8.10
N PHE A 90 3.96 -3.61 9.39
CA PHE A 90 4.20 -2.38 10.15
C PHE A 90 5.26 -2.65 11.22
N ALA A 91 6.53 -2.43 10.87
CA ALA A 91 7.67 -2.78 11.72
C ALA A 91 7.85 -1.80 12.88
N ASN A 92 7.76 -2.30 14.11
CA ASN A 92 7.83 -1.47 15.31
C ASN A 92 9.20 -0.81 15.47
N GLN A 93 10.29 -1.54 15.23
CA GLN A 93 11.64 -1.08 15.55
C GLN A 93 12.08 0.11 14.69
N THR A 94 11.75 0.09 13.40
CA THR A 94 12.22 1.09 12.42
C THR A 94 11.17 2.16 12.09
N ASN A 95 9.94 2.01 12.60
CA ASN A 95 8.77 2.77 12.17
C ASN A 95 8.60 2.70 10.63
N THR A 96 8.85 1.54 10.03
CA THR A 96 8.71 1.33 8.59
C THR A 96 7.44 0.56 8.29
N THR A 97 6.68 1.01 7.30
CA THR A 97 5.56 0.25 6.74
C THR A 97 5.93 -0.28 5.36
N TYR A 98 5.80 -1.58 5.16
CA TYR A 98 5.98 -2.26 3.87
C TYR A 98 4.59 -2.57 3.32
N LEU A 99 4.16 -1.83 2.29
CA LEU A 99 2.82 -1.93 1.72
C LEU A 99 2.87 -2.51 0.31
N ASP A 100 2.12 -3.58 0.09
CA ASP A 100 1.92 -4.22 -1.21
C ASP A 100 0.48 -4.01 -1.69
N ILE A 101 0.33 -3.51 -2.91
CA ILE A 101 -0.96 -3.35 -3.58
C ILE A 101 -0.92 -4.14 -4.88
N PHE A 102 -1.75 -5.17 -4.99
CA PHE A 102 -1.97 -5.88 -6.24
C PHE A 102 -3.41 -5.66 -6.72
N SER A 103 -3.57 -5.11 -7.92
CA SER A 103 -4.87 -4.82 -8.52
C SER A 103 -4.93 -5.28 -9.97
N CYS A 104 -6.05 -5.88 -10.36
CA CYS A 104 -6.38 -6.15 -11.77
C CYS A 104 -6.83 -4.88 -12.52
N LYS A 105 -7.13 -3.79 -11.79
CA LYS A 105 -7.52 -2.48 -12.33
C LYS A 105 -6.35 -1.51 -12.21
N TYR A 106 -6.17 -0.66 -13.22
CA TYR A 106 -5.21 0.44 -13.12
C TYR A 106 -5.53 1.35 -11.93
N TYR A 107 -4.50 1.66 -11.14
CA TYR A 107 -4.48 2.73 -10.15
C TYR A 107 -3.15 3.47 -10.27
N SER A 108 -3.07 4.68 -9.71
CA SER A 108 -1.80 5.40 -9.65
C SER A 108 -0.99 4.93 -8.43
N PRO A 109 0.18 4.29 -8.61
CA PRO A 109 0.99 3.86 -7.47
C PRO A 109 1.63 5.07 -6.76
N TYR A 110 1.80 6.19 -7.46
CA TYR A 110 2.26 7.45 -6.89
C TYR A 110 1.21 8.07 -5.97
N GLU A 111 -0.05 8.15 -6.41
CA GLU A 111 -1.12 8.65 -5.55
C GLU A 111 -1.36 7.75 -4.34
N ALA A 112 -1.24 6.43 -4.50
CA ALA A 112 -1.33 5.48 -3.40
C ALA A 112 -0.18 5.67 -2.38
N ALA A 113 1.05 5.85 -2.86
CA ALA A 113 2.21 6.11 -2.00
C ALA A 113 2.12 7.46 -1.29
N ASP A 114 1.71 8.52 -1.98
CA ASP A 114 1.52 9.86 -1.40
C ASP A 114 0.39 9.85 -0.35
N PHE A 115 -0.70 9.13 -0.64
CA PHE A 115 -1.78 8.92 0.32
C PHE A 115 -1.28 8.20 1.58
N ALA A 116 -0.57 7.08 1.42
CA ALA A 116 -0.06 6.30 2.55
C ALA A 116 0.98 7.07 3.36
N LYS A 117 1.87 7.82 2.68
CA LYS A 117 2.82 8.74 3.32
C LYS A 117 2.11 9.77 4.18
N LYS A 118 1.02 10.35 3.67
CA LYS A 118 0.23 11.34 4.41
C LYS A 118 -0.50 10.70 5.59
N PHE A 119 -1.13 9.54 5.40
CA PHE A 119 -1.91 8.86 6.44
C PHE A 119 -1.04 8.44 7.63
N PHE A 120 0.11 7.83 7.35
CA PHE A 120 1.05 7.37 8.38
C PHE A 120 2.09 8.43 8.76
N GLU A 121 1.96 9.66 8.27
CA GLU A 121 2.90 10.77 8.51
C GLU A 121 4.38 10.40 8.26
N ALA A 122 4.62 9.54 7.26
CA ALA A 122 5.97 9.10 6.92
C ALA A 122 6.80 10.25 6.37
N SER A 123 8.09 10.25 6.71
CA SER A 123 9.05 11.25 6.22
C SER A 123 9.31 11.14 4.71
N ALA A 124 9.42 9.90 4.20
CA ALA A 124 9.73 9.57 2.82
C ALA A 124 9.12 8.20 2.45
N TYR A 125 9.13 7.88 1.15
CA TYR A 125 8.85 6.52 0.68
C TYR A 125 9.79 6.10 -0.44
N THR A 126 9.96 4.79 -0.59
CA THR A 126 10.49 4.15 -1.81
C THR A 126 9.34 3.45 -2.50
N LEU A 127 9.25 3.60 -3.83
CA LEU A 127 8.18 3.00 -4.63
C LEU A 127 8.79 2.13 -5.74
N ASN A 128 8.38 0.87 -5.77
CA ASN A 128 8.59 -0.04 -6.89
C ASN A 128 7.23 -0.47 -7.45
N TYR A 129 7.13 -0.61 -8.76
CA TYR A 129 5.93 -1.16 -9.40
C TYR A 129 6.27 -2.04 -10.59
N ALA A 130 5.37 -2.97 -10.88
CA ALA A 130 5.46 -3.85 -12.04
C ALA A 130 4.08 -4.02 -12.69
N LEU A 131 4.05 -3.91 -14.02
CA LEU A 131 2.91 -4.33 -14.82
C LEU A 131 2.88 -5.85 -14.87
N ARG A 132 1.72 -6.45 -14.64
CA ARG A 132 1.51 -7.90 -14.57
C ARG A 132 0.81 -8.34 -15.85
N LYS A 133 1.39 -9.34 -16.52
CA LYS A 133 0.98 -9.86 -17.83
C LYS A 133 0.76 -11.36 -17.72
#